data_AF-A0A349XTJ9-F1
#
_entry.id   AF-A0A349XTJ9-F1
#
_cell.length_a   1.000
_cell.length_b   1.000
_cell.length_c   1.000
_cell.angle_alpha   90.00
_cell.angle_beta   90.00
_cell.angle_gamma   90.00
#
_symmetry.space_group_name_H-M   'P 1'
#
loop_
_entity.id
_entity.type
_entity.pdbx_description
1 polymer ?
#
loop_
_entity_poly.entity_id
_entity_poly.type
_entity_poly.pdbx_seq_one_letter_code
_entity_poly.pdbx_strand_id
1 'polypeptide(L)'
;MQQIFPGLDPKNYVQHPLHSSERMWPETNCYIDLWIEVLASKGLSPEAMFGFTLTQDFEGDQFTFFKVPLEDLEALYGVRATELAIFDKVENHIEAQLERGRICLIEMDSFYMPDTHGVGYRKEHGKTTIAINRLDLEKRELDYFHNAGFFHLSGEDFDGLFQHHLAETDPPFLPYTEFAKF
;
A
#
# COMPACT_ATOMS: atom_id res chain seq x y z
N MET A 1 16.93 -11.46 4.04
CA MET A 1 15.68 -10.87 3.58
C MET A 1 15.66 -9.40 3.95
N GLN A 2 15.50 -8.52 2.97
CA GLN A 2 15.48 -7.08 3.18
C GLN A 2 14.11 -6.65 3.73
N GLN A 3 14.12 -5.68 4.63
CA GLN A 3 12.92 -5.04 5.17
C GLN A 3 13.16 -3.53 5.18
N ILE A 4 12.14 -2.74 4.83
CA ILE A 4 12.26 -1.28 4.84
C ILE A 4 12.26 -0.74 6.28
N PHE A 5 11.44 -1.35 7.14
CA PHE A 5 11.26 -1.03 8.54
C PHE A 5 11.47 -2.31 9.38
N PRO A 6 12.72 -2.63 9.76
CA PRO A 6 13.06 -3.90 10.42
C PRO A 6 12.56 -4.01 11.88
N GLY A 7 12.08 -2.92 12.47
CA GLY A 7 11.57 -2.89 13.85
C GLY A 7 10.07 -3.14 13.98
N LEU A 8 9.35 -3.31 12.87
CA LEU A 8 7.90 -3.47 12.90
C LEU A 8 7.50 -4.95 12.95
N ASP A 9 6.49 -5.24 13.76
CA ASP A 9 5.87 -6.56 13.88
C ASP A 9 4.36 -6.41 13.71
N PRO A 10 3.73 -7.06 12.70
CA PRO A 10 2.29 -6.99 12.49
C PRO A 10 1.45 -7.35 13.72
N LYS A 11 1.96 -8.21 14.61
CA LYS A 11 1.23 -8.64 15.82
C LYS A 11 1.12 -7.56 16.89
N ASN A 12 2.08 -6.64 16.91
CA ASN A 12 2.21 -5.61 17.94
C ASN A 12 2.11 -4.20 17.34
N TYR A 13 1.69 -4.09 16.08
CA TYR A 13 1.59 -2.82 15.40
C TYR A 13 0.48 -1.96 16.03
N VAL A 14 0.80 -0.72 16.33
CA VAL A 14 -0.15 0.26 16.84
C VAL A 14 -0.40 1.27 15.74
N GLN A 15 -1.64 1.28 15.23
CA GLN A 15 -2.08 2.23 14.23
C GLN A 15 -1.86 3.68 14.67
N HIS A 16 -1.58 4.56 13.71
CA HIS A 16 -1.41 5.97 13.98
C HIS A 16 -2.70 6.58 14.57
N PRO A 17 -2.63 7.54 15.53
CA PRO A 17 -3.82 8.17 16.12
C PRO A 17 -4.75 8.85 15.10
N LEU A 18 -4.23 9.24 13.94
CA LEU A 18 -5.06 9.74 12.84
C LEU A 18 -6.07 8.73 12.34
N HIS A 19 -5.93 7.44 12.66
CA HIS A 19 -6.91 6.39 12.34
C HIS A 19 -7.95 6.14 13.43
N SER A 20 -7.92 6.88 14.54
CA SER A 20 -8.80 6.67 15.69
C SER A 20 -10.27 6.50 15.28
N SER A 21 -10.94 5.53 15.89
CA SER A 21 -12.36 5.28 15.72
C SER A 21 -13.25 6.32 16.41
N GLU A 22 -12.68 7.20 17.24
CA GLU A 22 -13.38 8.34 17.85
C GLU A 22 -13.59 9.52 16.88
N ARG A 23 -13.02 9.43 15.66
CA ARG A 23 -13.23 10.44 14.61
C ARG A 23 -14.70 10.48 14.17
N MET A 24 -15.21 11.69 13.93
CA MET A 24 -16.58 11.88 13.45
C MET A 24 -16.82 11.30 12.05
N TRP A 25 -15.79 11.29 11.20
CA TRP A 25 -15.84 10.70 9.85
C TRP A 25 -14.63 9.78 9.64
N PRO A 26 -14.78 8.48 9.92
CA PRO A 26 -13.76 7.50 9.57
C PRO A 26 -13.84 7.24 8.06
N GLU A 27 -13.16 8.06 7.27
CA GLU A 27 -12.95 7.72 5.86
C GLU A 27 -11.84 6.67 5.73
N THR A 28 -11.97 5.83 4.70
CA THR A 28 -10.97 4.82 4.33
C THR A 28 -10.53 5.10 2.91
N ASN A 29 -9.30 5.60 2.77
CA ASN A 29 -8.64 5.75 1.48
C ASN A 29 -7.31 5.02 1.60
N CYS A 30 -7.22 3.86 0.98
CA CYS A 30 -6.06 2.96 1.12
C CYS A 30 -4.73 3.67 0.89
N TYR A 31 -4.65 4.60 -0.07
CA TYR A 31 -3.43 5.31 -0.43
C TYR A 31 -3.03 6.37 0.61
N ILE A 32 -3.98 7.16 1.11
CA ILE A 32 -3.69 8.15 2.14
C ILE A 32 -3.37 7.44 3.45
N ASP A 33 -4.18 6.46 3.80
CA ASP A 33 -4.05 5.73 5.05
C ASP A 33 -2.71 4.97 5.13
N LEU A 34 -2.30 4.29 4.05
CA LEU A 34 -0.97 3.65 4.03
C LEU A 34 0.15 4.70 4.16
N TRP A 35 0.00 5.89 3.56
CA TRP A 35 1.02 6.95 3.69
C TRP A 35 1.11 7.49 5.11
N ILE A 36 0.00 7.55 5.85
CA ILE A 36 0.02 7.89 7.28
C ILE A 36 0.95 6.93 8.02
N GLU A 37 0.74 5.62 7.83
CA GLU A 37 1.52 4.60 8.54
C GLU A 37 2.99 4.54 8.08
N VAL A 38 3.26 4.71 6.78
CA VAL A 38 4.63 4.76 6.24
C VAL A 38 5.41 5.97 6.76
N LEU A 39 4.81 7.16 6.76
CA LEU A 39 5.44 8.38 7.27
C LEU A 39 5.65 8.30 8.78
N ALA A 40 4.65 7.84 9.53
CA ALA A 40 4.75 7.63 10.97
C ALA A 40 5.86 6.63 11.33
N SER A 41 5.98 5.54 10.56
CA SER A 41 7.05 4.54 10.72
C SER A 41 8.45 5.10 10.43
N LYS A 42 8.56 6.17 9.63
CA LYS A 42 9.81 6.94 9.45
C LYS A 42 10.06 7.98 10.54
N GLY A 43 9.13 8.19 11.47
CA GLY A 43 9.20 9.25 12.48
C GLY A 43 8.87 10.64 11.93
N LEU A 44 8.17 10.72 10.81
CA LEU A 44 7.70 11.96 10.18
C LEU A 44 6.23 12.22 10.58
N SER A 45 5.83 13.49 10.61
CA SER A 45 4.46 13.89 10.97
C SER A 45 3.51 13.80 9.76
N PRO A 46 2.58 12.81 9.71
CA PRO A 46 1.73 12.63 8.54
C PRO A 46 0.74 13.79 8.31
N GLU A 47 0.41 14.55 9.35
CA GLU A 47 -0.55 15.66 9.31
C GLU A 47 -0.21 16.70 8.24
N ALA A 48 1.09 16.91 7.97
CA ALA A 48 1.53 17.92 7.02
C ALA A 48 1.12 17.58 5.57
N MET A 49 0.86 16.31 5.25
CA MET A 49 0.51 15.92 3.87
C MET A 49 -0.94 16.25 3.52
N PHE A 50 -1.80 16.56 4.48
CA PHE A 50 -3.24 16.76 4.25
C PHE A 50 -3.61 18.11 3.61
N GLY A 51 -2.63 18.95 3.26
CA GLY A 51 -2.87 20.23 2.59
C GLY A 51 -3.74 20.10 1.33
N PHE A 52 -3.54 19.04 0.54
CA PHE A 52 -4.30 18.79 -0.70
C PHE A 52 -5.81 18.60 -0.48
N THR A 53 -6.24 18.27 0.74
CA THR A 53 -7.68 18.09 1.05
C THR A 53 -8.44 19.41 0.95
N LEU A 54 -7.76 20.54 1.18
CA LEU A 54 -8.34 21.88 1.06
C LEU A 54 -8.47 22.33 -0.40
N THR A 55 -7.72 21.71 -1.31
CA THR A 55 -7.70 22.03 -2.73
C THR A 55 -8.50 21.02 -3.56
N GLN A 56 -9.25 20.12 -2.91
CA GLN A 56 -10.20 19.27 -3.61
C GLN A 56 -11.27 20.12 -4.28
N ASP A 57 -11.49 19.87 -5.56
CA ASP A 57 -12.40 20.68 -6.39
C ASP A 57 -13.32 19.80 -7.23
N PHE A 58 -14.39 20.41 -7.73
CA PHE A 58 -15.30 19.81 -8.71
C PHE A 58 -15.12 20.49 -10.06
N GLU A 59 -14.57 19.74 -11.02
CA GLU A 59 -14.19 20.22 -12.36
C GLU A 59 -15.40 20.44 -13.31
N GLY A 60 -16.61 20.45 -12.77
CA GLY A 60 -17.87 20.62 -13.51
C GLY A 60 -18.57 19.30 -13.86
N ASP A 61 -17.88 18.17 -13.75
CA ASP A 61 -18.43 16.82 -13.97
C ASP A 61 -17.90 15.78 -12.98
N GLN A 62 -16.68 15.95 -12.48
CA GLN A 62 -15.97 15.03 -11.59
C GLN A 62 -15.26 15.79 -10.47
N PHE A 63 -15.08 15.14 -9.32
CA PHE A 63 -14.18 15.64 -8.29
C PHE A 63 -12.72 15.31 -8.65
N THR A 64 -11.81 16.21 -8.30
CA THR A 64 -10.36 15.93 -8.36
C THR A 64 -10.04 14.66 -7.57
N PHE A 65 -9.03 13.90 -8.00
CA PHE A 65 -8.71 12.64 -7.33
C PHE A 65 -8.18 12.89 -5.90
N PHE A 66 -8.71 12.15 -4.92
CA PHE A 66 -8.34 12.28 -3.51
C PHE A 66 -7.05 11.49 -3.22
N LYS A 67 -5.91 12.05 -3.67
CA LYS A 67 -4.56 11.47 -3.57
C LYS A 67 -3.59 12.58 -3.18
N VAL A 68 -2.67 12.30 -2.26
CA VAL A 68 -1.57 13.22 -1.94
C VAL A 68 -0.69 13.43 -3.19
N PRO A 69 -0.42 14.69 -3.61
CA PRO A 69 0.50 14.96 -4.70
C PRO A 69 1.90 14.41 -4.39
N LEU A 70 2.56 13.80 -5.37
CA LEU A 70 3.89 13.22 -5.15
C LEU A 70 4.93 14.31 -4.89
N GLU A 71 4.71 15.51 -5.44
CA GLU A 71 5.53 16.71 -5.22
C GLU A 71 5.45 17.17 -3.76
N ASP A 72 4.28 17.02 -3.11
CA ASP A 72 4.12 17.34 -1.69
C ASP A 72 4.87 16.34 -0.83
N LEU A 73 4.87 15.04 -1.18
CA LEU A 73 5.68 14.04 -0.50
C LEU A 73 7.19 14.38 -0.59
N GLU A 74 7.65 14.80 -1.77
CA GLU A 74 9.06 15.19 -1.94
C GLU A 74 9.39 16.49 -1.20
N ALA A 75 8.53 17.52 -1.30
CA ALA A 75 8.77 18.83 -0.71
C ALA A 75 8.69 18.82 0.83
N LEU A 76 7.75 18.07 1.40
CA LEU A 76 7.51 18.05 2.85
C LEU A 76 8.40 17.04 3.58
N TYR A 77 8.73 15.92 2.93
CA TYR A 77 9.39 14.80 3.59
C TYR A 77 10.70 14.34 2.93
N GLY A 78 11.05 14.87 1.76
CA GLY A 78 12.15 14.34 0.96
C GLY A 78 11.83 12.98 0.34
N VAL A 79 10.58 12.52 0.41
CA VAL A 79 10.16 11.21 -0.09
C VAL A 79 9.83 11.30 -1.56
N ARG A 80 10.66 10.69 -2.41
CA ARG A 80 10.41 10.66 -3.86
C ARG A 80 9.66 9.38 -4.24
N ALA A 81 8.35 9.49 -4.40
CA ALA A 81 7.51 8.47 -5.01
C ALA A 81 7.59 8.54 -6.54
N THR A 82 7.44 7.42 -7.23
CA THR A 82 7.48 7.37 -8.69
C THR A 82 6.59 6.24 -9.19
N GLU A 83 5.64 6.58 -10.05
CA GLU A 83 4.77 5.65 -10.75
C GLU A 83 5.57 4.90 -11.85
N LEU A 84 5.30 3.60 -12.02
CA LEU A 84 6.09 2.72 -12.86
C LEU A 84 5.21 1.96 -13.84
N ALA A 85 5.73 1.80 -15.07
CA ALA A 85 5.21 0.83 -16.01
C ALA A 85 5.69 -0.57 -15.62
N ILE A 86 4.76 -1.47 -15.34
CA ILE A 86 5.05 -2.84 -14.94
C ILE A 86 5.22 -3.75 -16.17
N PHE A 87 6.15 -4.68 -16.08
CA PHE A 87 6.39 -5.75 -17.06
C PHE A 87 6.94 -6.97 -16.31
N ASP A 88 6.89 -8.16 -16.89
CA ASP A 88 7.38 -9.38 -16.20
C ASP A 88 6.67 -9.59 -14.83
N LYS A 89 7.22 -10.45 -13.96
CA LYS A 89 6.68 -10.75 -12.63
C LYS A 89 6.86 -9.58 -11.66
N VAL A 90 5.79 -9.23 -10.96
CA VAL A 90 5.74 -8.12 -10.00
C VAL A 90 6.70 -8.38 -8.83
N GLU A 91 6.78 -9.62 -8.38
CA GLU A 91 7.60 -10.11 -7.28
C GLU A 91 9.08 -9.81 -7.50
N ASN A 92 9.58 -10.04 -8.73
CA ASN A 92 10.97 -9.76 -9.10
C ASN A 92 11.29 -8.27 -8.98
N HIS A 93 10.35 -7.39 -9.33
CA HIS A 93 10.52 -5.95 -9.18
C HIS A 93 10.49 -5.54 -7.71
N ILE A 94 9.61 -6.14 -6.91
CA ILE A 94 9.55 -5.89 -5.47
C ILE A 94 10.89 -6.25 -4.82
N GLU A 95 11.41 -7.45 -5.04
CA GLU A 95 12.71 -7.87 -4.48
C GLU A 95 13.83 -6.90 -4.88
N ALA A 96 13.91 -6.54 -6.16
CA ALA A 96 14.94 -5.63 -6.66
C ALA A 96 14.87 -4.23 -6.03
N GLN A 97 13.67 -3.72 -5.69
CA GLN A 97 13.53 -2.42 -5.03
C GLN A 97 13.75 -2.53 -3.50
N LEU A 98 13.31 -3.61 -2.86
CA LEU A 98 13.60 -3.87 -1.45
C LEU A 98 15.12 -3.98 -1.20
N GLU A 99 15.86 -4.65 -2.09
CA GLU A 99 17.33 -4.69 -2.04
C GLU A 99 17.99 -3.31 -2.11
N ARG A 100 17.32 -2.35 -2.76
CA ARG A 100 17.75 -0.95 -2.88
C ARG A 100 17.23 -0.07 -1.75
N GLY A 101 16.56 -0.65 -0.75
CA GLY A 101 15.98 0.09 0.38
C GLY A 101 14.78 0.97 -0.01
N ARG A 102 14.03 0.59 -1.04
CA ARG A 102 12.86 1.34 -1.53
C ARG A 102 11.59 0.56 -1.24
N ILE A 103 10.57 1.26 -0.73
CA ILE A 103 9.27 0.66 -0.48
C ILE A 103 8.48 0.63 -1.79
N CYS A 104 7.86 -0.50 -2.12
CA CYS A 104 6.96 -0.61 -3.27
C CYS A 104 5.52 -0.38 -2.83
N LEU A 105 4.79 0.48 -3.53
CA LEU A 105 3.34 0.65 -3.36
C LEU A 105 2.67 0.05 -4.58
N ILE A 106 1.84 -0.98 -4.38
CA ILE A 106 1.31 -1.78 -5.49
C ILE A 106 -0.17 -1.99 -5.27
N GLU A 107 -0.96 -1.74 -6.32
CA GLU A 107 -2.36 -2.12 -6.37
C GLU A 107 -2.48 -3.65 -6.41
N MET A 108 -3.29 -4.22 -5.54
CA MET A 108 -3.50 -5.65 -5.38
C MET A 108 -5.01 -5.95 -5.31
N ASP A 109 -5.35 -7.23 -5.41
CA ASP A 109 -6.72 -7.70 -5.27
C ASP A 109 -7.06 -8.03 -3.81
N SER A 110 -7.96 -7.23 -3.22
CA SER A 110 -8.42 -7.37 -1.84
C SER A 110 -9.10 -8.71 -1.54
N PHE A 111 -9.55 -9.45 -2.57
CA PHE A 111 -10.12 -10.77 -2.39
C PHE A 111 -9.19 -11.71 -1.61
N TYR A 112 -7.88 -11.55 -1.78
CA TYR A 112 -6.83 -12.37 -1.15
C TYR A 112 -6.17 -11.72 0.06
N MET A 113 -6.79 -10.68 0.62
CA MET A 113 -6.21 -9.89 1.72
C MET A 113 -7.02 -10.09 3.02
N PRO A 114 -6.53 -10.91 3.98
CA PRO A 114 -7.27 -11.26 5.19
C PRO A 114 -7.69 -10.08 6.06
N ASP A 115 -6.93 -8.99 6.05
CA ASP A 115 -7.24 -7.76 6.79
C ASP A 115 -8.51 -7.06 6.27
N THR A 116 -8.99 -7.41 5.08
CA THR A 116 -10.25 -6.92 4.51
C THR A 116 -11.47 -7.78 4.88
N HIS A 117 -11.39 -8.65 5.89
CA HIS A 117 -12.46 -9.59 6.30
C HIS A 117 -13.84 -8.94 6.52
N GLY A 118 -13.86 -7.70 7.01
CA GLY A 118 -15.11 -6.94 7.22
C GLY A 118 -15.79 -6.46 5.93
N VAL A 119 -15.08 -6.47 4.80
CA VAL A 119 -15.52 -5.86 3.53
C VAL A 119 -15.50 -6.89 2.41
N GLY A 120 -14.32 -7.29 1.93
CA GLY A 120 -14.15 -8.00 0.64
C GLY A 120 -13.41 -9.34 0.68
N TYR A 121 -12.71 -9.69 1.76
CA TYR A 121 -11.90 -10.92 1.81
C TYR A 121 -12.71 -12.16 1.46
N ARG A 122 -12.28 -12.89 0.41
CA ARG A 122 -12.94 -14.07 -0.16
C ARG A 122 -14.41 -13.88 -0.54
N LYS A 123 -14.86 -12.64 -0.73
CA LYS A 123 -16.24 -12.29 -1.08
C LYS A 123 -16.32 -11.55 -2.41
N GLU A 124 -15.46 -10.57 -2.62
CA GLU A 124 -15.51 -9.68 -3.77
C GLU A 124 -14.09 -9.29 -4.21
N HIS A 125 -13.87 -9.26 -5.53
CA HIS A 125 -12.63 -8.78 -6.13
C HIS A 125 -12.63 -7.25 -6.14
N GLY A 126 -11.60 -6.65 -5.55
CA GLY A 126 -11.51 -5.21 -5.36
C GLY A 126 -10.06 -4.76 -5.47
N LYS A 127 -9.84 -3.61 -6.09
CA LYS A 127 -8.51 -3.03 -6.22
C LYS A 127 -8.17 -2.19 -4.99
N THR A 128 -7.01 -2.41 -4.41
CA THR A 128 -6.50 -1.60 -3.29
C THR A 128 -4.99 -1.51 -3.31
N THR A 129 -4.41 -0.41 -2.82
CA THR A 129 -2.94 -0.25 -2.79
C THR A 129 -2.36 -0.67 -1.43
N ILE A 130 -1.27 -1.44 -1.47
CA ILE A 130 -0.48 -1.81 -0.29
C ILE A 130 0.94 -1.28 -0.40
N ALA A 131 1.59 -0.99 0.74
CA ALA A 131 3.02 -0.69 0.77
C ALA A 131 3.81 -1.87 1.36
N ILE A 132 4.69 -2.48 0.56
CA ILE A 132 5.35 -3.74 0.93
C ILE A 132 6.60 -3.45 1.76
N ASN A 133 6.58 -3.86 3.03
CA ASN A 133 7.73 -3.75 3.92
C ASN A 133 8.71 -4.91 3.74
N ARG A 134 8.18 -6.12 3.53
CA ARG A 134 8.93 -7.38 3.43
C ARG A 134 8.27 -8.34 2.45
N LEU A 135 9.09 -9.00 1.63
CA LEU A 135 8.69 -10.11 0.76
C LEU A 135 9.62 -11.31 1.00
N ASP A 136 9.05 -12.49 1.21
CA ASP A 136 9.77 -13.78 1.20
C ASP A 136 9.11 -14.71 0.17
N LEU A 137 9.73 -14.88 -0.99
CA LEU A 137 9.20 -15.78 -2.03
C LEU A 137 9.38 -17.26 -1.69
N GLU A 138 10.42 -17.63 -0.94
CA GLU A 138 10.67 -19.02 -0.58
C GLU A 138 9.62 -19.53 0.42
N LYS A 139 9.30 -18.71 1.42
CA LYS A 139 8.26 -19.03 2.41
C LYS A 139 6.86 -18.60 2.00
N ARG A 140 6.74 -17.83 0.91
CA ARG A 140 5.48 -17.24 0.42
C ARG A 140 4.81 -16.41 1.51
N GLU A 141 5.55 -15.44 2.03
CA GLU A 141 5.15 -14.55 3.10
C GLU A 141 5.32 -13.08 2.67
N LEU A 142 4.41 -12.23 3.14
CA LEU A 142 4.40 -10.80 2.86
C LEU A 142 4.04 -10.02 4.14
N ASP A 143 4.84 -9.01 4.48
CA ASP A 143 4.46 -7.99 5.46
C ASP A 143 4.26 -6.64 4.75
N TYR A 144 3.13 -5.99 4.99
CA TYR A 144 2.72 -4.81 4.23
C TYR A 144 1.85 -3.87 5.04
N PHE A 145 1.89 -2.59 4.70
CA PHE A 145 0.91 -1.61 5.16
C PHE A 145 -0.30 -1.60 4.23
N HIS A 146 -1.48 -1.50 4.82
CA HIS A 146 -2.73 -1.33 4.10
C HIS A 146 -3.73 -0.60 5.00
N ASN A 147 -4.41 0.42 4.47
CA ASN A 147 -5.27 1.28 5.29
C ASN A 147 -4.55 1.71 6.59
N ALA A 148 -5.24 1.59 7.73
CA ALA A 148 -4.79 1.98 9.06
C ALA A 148 -3.87 0.96 9.76
N GLY A 149 -3.21 0.05 9.04
CA GLY A 149 -2.53 -1.06 9.68
C GLY A 149 -1.33 -1.62 8.95
N PHE A 150 -0.66 -2.52 9.66
CA PHE A 150 0.48 -3.30 9.19
C PHE A 150 0.19 -4.78 9.39
N PHE A 151 0.20 -5.53 8.29
CA PHE A 151 -0.37 -6.87 8.22
C PHE A 151 0.62 -7.89 7.68
N HIS A 152 0.30 -9.15 7.92
CA HIS A 152 1.01 -10.31 7.42
C HIS A 152 0.05 -11.20 6.65
N LEU A 153 0.47 -11.73 5.50
CA LEU A 153 -0.22 -12.82 4.81
C LEU A 153 0.78 -13.87 4.33
N SER A 154 0.28 -15.10 4.13
CA SER A 154 1.10 -16.22 3.67
C SER A 154 0.25 -17.28 2.95
N GLY A 155 0.90 -18.26 2.33
CA GLY A 155 0.23 -19.45 1.82
C GLY A 155 -0.73 -19.14 0.65
N GLU A 156 -2.00 -19.60 0.75
CA GLU A 156 -2.97 -19.46 -0.35
C GLU A 156 -3.33 -17.99 -0.64
N ASP A 157 -3.30 -17.13 0.37
CA ASP A 157 -3.52 -15.70 0.18
C ASP A 157 -2.37 -15.08 -0.60
N PHE A 158 -1.13 -15.52 -0.36
CA PHE A 158 0.03 -15.08 -1.11
C PHE A 158 -0.06 -15.47 -2.60
N ASP A 159 -0.41 -16.72 -2.88
CA ASP A 159 -0.57 -17.21 -4.26
C ASP A 159 -1.71 -16.53 -4.99
N GLY A 160 -2.79 -16.22 -4.27
CA GLY A 160 -3.91 -15.48 -4.79
C GLY A 160 -3.53 -14.04 -5.13
N LEU A 161 -2.89 -13.34 -4.19
CA LEU A 161 -2.48 -11.94 -4.34
C LEU A 161 -1.56 -11.73 -5.56
N PHE A 162 -0.59 -12.63 -5.74
CA PHE A 162 0.34 -12.62 -6.89
C PHE A 162 -0.17 -13.44 -8.09
N GLN A 163 -1.44 -13.86 -8.08
CA GLN A 163 -2.10 -14.51 -9.21
C GLN A 163 -1.40 -15.79 -9.71
N HIS A 164 -0.69 -16.51 -8.85
CA HIS A 164 0.02 -17.76 -9.18
C HIS A 164 -0.89 -18.89 -9.67
N HIS A 165 -2.19 -18.76 -9.42
CA HIS A 165 -3.21 -19.73 -9.82
C HIS A 165 -3.74 -19.50 -11.25
N LEU A 166 -3.41 -18.36 -11.88
CA LEU A 166 -3.83 -18.07 -13.25
C LEU A 166 -3.01 -18.87 -14.27
N ALA A 167 -3.68 -19.35 -15.31
CA ALA A 167 -3.05 -19.92 -16.50
C ALA A 167 -2.66 -18.80 -17.49
N GLU A 168 -1.77 -19.09 -18.44
CA GLU A 168 -1.35 -18.14 -19.48
C GLU A 168 -2.52 -17.58 -20.32
N THR A 169 -3.63 -18.31 -20.39
CA THR A 169 -4.84 -17.90 -21.13
C THR A 169 -5.77 -17.00 -20.32
N ASP A 170 -5.59 -16.93 -19.00
CA ASP A 170 -6.43 -16.10 -18.15
C ASP A 170 -6.01 -14.64 -18.25
N PRO A 171 -6.97 -13.69 -18.20
CA PRO A 171 -6.64 -12.27 -18.22
C PRO A 171 -5.83 -11.91 -16.97
N PRO A 172 -4.62 -11.32 -17.10
CA PRO A 172 -3.79 -11.01 -15.95
C PRO A 172 -4.35 -9.81 -15.19
N PHE A 173 -4.15 -9.79 -13.88
CA PHE A 173 -4.27 -8.58 -13.09
C PHE A 173 -3.06 -7.68 -13.39
N LEU A 174 -3.30 -6.51 -13.99
CA LEU A 174 -2.27 -5.53 -14.29
C LEU A 174 -2.29 -4.45 -13.21
N PRO A 175 -1.39 -4.52 -12.22
CA PRO A 175 -1.42 -3.60 -11.09
C PRO A 175 -0.91 -2.22 -11.51
N TYR A 176 -1.50 -1.20 -10.91
CA TYR A 176 -0.82 0.07 -10.74
C TYR A 176 0.37 -0.09 -9.78
N THR A 177 1.53 0.49 -10.09
CA THR A 177 2.75 0.31 -9.29
C THR A 177 3.52 1.62 -9.09
N GLU A 178 4.04 1.80 -7.88
CA GLU A 178 4.98 2.85 -7.50
C GLU A 178 6.13 2.25 -6.66
N PHE A 179 7.24 2.97 -6.58
CA PHE A 179 8.12 2.87 -5.41
C PHE A 179 8.26 4.24 -4.75
N ALA A 180 8.72 4.25 -3.51
CA ALA A 180 9.21 5.46 -2.86
C ALA A 180 10.64 5.32 -2.33
N LYS A 181 11.40 6.41 -2.46
CA LYS A 181 12.74 6.60 -1.91
C LYS A 181 12.66 7.56 -0.74
N PHE A 182 13.38 7.25 0.34
CA PHE A 182 13.56 8.11 1.50
C PHE A 182 14.94 8.77 1.48
#